data_AF-A0A497W672-F1
#
_entry.id   AF-A0A497W672-F1
#
_cell.length_a   1.000
_cell.length_b   1.000
_cell.length_c   1.000
_cell.angle_alpha   90.00
_cell.angle_beta   90.00
_cell.angle_gamma   90.00
#
_symmetry.space_group_name_H-M   'P 1'
#
loop_
_entity.id
_entity.type
_entity.pdbx_description
1 polymer ?
#
loop_
_entity_poly.entity_id
_entity_poly.type
_entity_poly.pdbx_seq_one_letter_code
_entity_poly.pdbx_strand_id
1 'polypeptide(L)'
;MAPKISNTKSRQFPVRVAIVSWIDLLGFGSQIGALGLNPLAEGADVAINRLRSFHEVVASCSKRNFPTLVINDGAVAFRDLSYRSQSTTYDFFKDSWKLFKAVSHKESQVGHPGPRMVTAIGFRRLGRGNAIRSSEDQFTSLLKRLKDGKITKEQAIYEARTIKKDFDIVPQLQANFAFSKAYVAESGGKKEGFEGPNWFVELKCFSGGKCQCFDFSSQFPWESKELGISTEFGKVREFRPHKGDGIYPPDFLNAEDIAKMLSSDPNVIASLRKHTKPNTSSRVKSS
;
A
#
# COMPACT_ATOMS: atom_id res chain seq x y z
N MET A 1 -5.54 -42.36 -28.13
CA MET A 1 -5.30 -41.93 -26.75
C MET A 1 -4.74 -40.51 -26.77
N ALA A 2 -5.51 -39.52 -26.32
CA ALA A 2 -5.07 -38.12 -26.30
C ALA A 2 -4.28 -37.83 -25.00
N PRO A 3 -3.23 -37.01 -25.04
CA PRO A 3 -2.46 -36.67 -23.85
C PRO A 3 -3.28 -35.76 -22.92
N LYS A 4 -3.37 -36.13 -21.64
CA LYS A 4 -3.92 -35.27 -20.59
C LYS A 4 -2.96 -34.11 -20.34
N ILE A 5 -3.30 -32.92 -20.81
CA ILE A 5 -2.64 -31.67 -20.43
C ILE A 5 -3.02 -31.38 -18.97
N SER A 6 -2.10 -31.64 -18.04
CA SER A 6 -2.24 -31.27 -16.64
C SER A 6 -2.19 -29.74 -16.50
N ASN A 7 -3.36 -29.10 -16.45
CA ASN A 7 -3.49 -27.70 -16.09
C ASN A 7 -3.26 -27.55 -14.57
N THR A 8 -2.01 -27.44 -14.14
CA THR A 8 -1.64 -27.00 -12.79
C THR A 8 -1.93 -25.50 -12.64
N LYS A 9 -3.21 -25.17 -12.43
CA LYS A 9 -3.61 -23.83 -11.99
C LYS A 9 -3.04 -23.60 -10.59
N SER A 10 -2.03 -22.76 -10.48
CA SER A 10 -1.63 -22.18 -9.19
C SER A 10 -2.84 -21.40 -8.65
N ARG A 11 -3.53 -21.96 -7.66
CA ARG A 11 -4.62 -21.26 -6.97
C ARG A 11 -4.01 -20.14 -6.14
N GLN A 12 -4.04 -18.91 -6.66
CA GLN A 12 -3.80 -17.72 -5.85
C GLN A 12 -4.86 -17.65 -4.74
N PHE A 13 -4.42 -17.35 -3.52
CA PHE A 13 -5.28 -17.25 -2.34
C PHE A 13 -6.41 -16.24 -2.55
N PRO A 14 -7.61 -16.43 -2.01
CA PRO A 14 -8.62 -15.38 -2.04
C PRO A 14 -8.28 -14.22 -1.10
N VAL A 15 -7.34 -14.37 -0.14
CA VAL A 15 -7.03 -13.36 0.88
C VAL A 15 -5.52 -13.22 1.11
N ARG A 16 -5.07 -11.97 1.35
CA ARG A 16 -3.70 -11.56 1.72
C ARG A 16 -3.73 -10.74 3.00
N VAL A 17 -2.61 -10.67 3.72
CA VAL A 17 -2.37 -9.59 4.68
C VAL A 17 -1.66 -8.45 3.95
N ALA A 18 -2.23 -7.26 4.05
CA ALA A 18 -1.69 -6.05 3.45
C ALA A 18 -1.31 -5.05 4.55
N ILE A 19 -0.35 -4.20 4.22
CA ILE A 19 0.01 -2.99 4.96
C ILE A 19 -0.21 -1.79 4.04
N VAL A 20 -0.73 -0.71 4.60
CA VAL A 20 -1.07 0.51 3.88
C VAL A 20 -0.66 1.72 4.70
N SER A 21 -0.08 2.71 4.03
CA SER A 21 0.11 4.06 4.57
C SER A 21 -0.76 5.02 3.78
N TRP A 22 -1.73 5.66 4.43
CA TRP A 22 -2.50 6.78 3.89
C TRP A 22 -1.87 8.08 4.38
N ILE A 23 -1.55 9.00 3.48
CA ILE A 23 -0.95 10.30 3.78
C ILE A 23 -1.79 11.41 3.14
N ASP A 24 -2.07 12.47 3.90
CA ASP A 24 -2.94 13.59 3.49
C ASP A 24 -2.34 14.95 3.90
N LEU A 25 -2.54 15.98 3.08
CA LEU A 25 -2.04 17.33 3.34
C LEU A 25 -2.96 18.12 4.28
N LEU A 26 -2.49 18.42 5.49
CA LEU A 26 -3.28 19.19 6.44
C LEU A 26 -3.55 20.61 5.96
N GLY A 27 -4.80 21.04 6.11
CA GLY A 27 -5.26 22.38 5.76
C GLY A 27 -5.42 22.63 4.26
N PHE A 28 -5.24 21.61 3.40
CA PHE A 28 -5.47 21.77 1.97
C PHE A 28 -6.95 22.06 1.65
N GLY A 29 -7.87 21.29 2.24
CA GLY A 29 -9.31 21.53 2.07
C GLY A 29 -9.74 22.95 2.45
N SER A 30 -9.22 23.50 3.56
CA SER A 30 -9.49 24.89 3.95
C SER A 30 -8.89 25.92 2.98
N GLN A 31 -7.71 25.63 2.42
CA GLN A 31 -7.05 26.49 1.43
C GLN A 31 -7.89 26.58 0.15
N ILE A 32 -8.37 25.44 -0.37
CA ILE A 32 -9.24 25.40 -1.54
C ILE A 32 -10.64 25.97 -1.24
N GLY A 33 -11.16 25.75 -0.03
CA GLY A 33 -12.42 26.33 0.41
C GLY A 33 -12.40 27.86 0.45
N ALA A 34 -11.29 28.47 0.89
CA ALA A 34 -11.11 29.93 0.89
C ALA A 34 -11.12 30.54 -0.52
N LEU A 35 -10.77 29.74 -1.55
CA LEU A 35 -10.84 30.14 -2.96
C LEU A 35 -12.22 29.92 -3.58
N GLY A 36 -13.22 29.49 -2.80
CA GLY A 36 -14.57 29.21 -3.30
C GLY A 36 -14.60 28.09 -4.34
N LEU A 37 -13.65 27.15 -4.28
CA LEU A 37 -13.46 26.10 -5.29
C LEU A 37 -13.23 26.64 -6.71
N ASN A 38 -12.83 27.91 -6.85
CA ASN A 38 -12.59 28.54 -8.14
C ASN A 38 -11.10 28.41 -8.52
N PRO A 39 -10.74 27.60 -9.53
CA PRO A 39 -9.35 27.45 -9.95
C PRO A 39 -8.78 28.70 -10.64
N LEU A 40 -9.62 29.70 -10.94
CA LEU A 40 -9.24 30.97 -11.54
C LEU A 40 -9.17 32.12 -10.51
N ALA A 41 -9.44 31.84 -9.24
CA ALA A 41 -9.33 32.85 -8.19
C ALA A 41 -7.87 33.31 -8.01
N GLU A 42 -7.67 34.56 -7.62
CA GLU A 42 -6.35 35.08 -7.24
C GLU A 42 -5.77 34.22 -6.11
N GLY A 43 -4.55 33.72 -6.30
CA GLY A 43 -3.89 32.82 -5.35
C GLY A 43 -4.19 31.32 -5.54
N ALA A 44 -5.04 30.92 -6.50
CA ALA A 44 -5.27 29.51 -6.81
C ALA A 44 -3.99 28.75 -7.21
N ASP A 45 -3.05 29.45 -7.86
CA ASP A 45 -1.74 28.90 -8.23
C ASP A 45 -0.96 28.37 -7.02
N VAL A 46 -1.11 28.97 -5.83
CA VAL A 46 -0.44 28.49 -4.61
C VAL A 46 -0.95 27.10 -4.23
N ALA A 47 -2.27 26.89 -4.27
CA ALA A 47 -2.86 25.59 -3.96
C ALA A 47 -2.54 24.54 -5.04
N ILE A 48 -2.57 24.93 -6.32
CA ILE A 48 -2.20 24.05 -7.43
C ILE A 48 -0.73 23.64 -7.35
N ASN A 49 0.18 24.58 -7.07
CA ASN A 49 1.60 24.29 -6.95
C ASN A 49 1.92 23.45 -5.71
N ARG A 50 1.19 23.64 -4.60
CA ARG A 50 1.28 22.76 -3.43
C ARG A 50 0.91 21.31 -3.79
N LEU A 51 -0.20 21.08 -4.51
CA LEU A 51 -0.57 19.75 -5.00
C LEU A 51 0.50 19.15 -5.91
N ARG A 52 0.97 19.91 -6.91
CA ARG A 52 2.01 19.43 -7.84
C ARG A 52 3.27 19.01 -7.09
N SER A 53 3.73 19.84 -6.17
CA SER A 53 4.88 19.58 -5.32
C SER A 53 4.69 18.31 -4.47
N PHE A 54 3.51 18.11 -3.88
CA PHE A 54 3.19 16.88 -3.16
C PHE A 54 3.22 15.65 -4.09
N HIS A 55 2.61 15.74 -5.27
CA HIS A 55 2.58 14.65 -6.26
C HIS A 55 3.97 14.26 -6.73
N GLU A 56 4.83 15.24 -6.99
CA GLU A 56 6.24 15.03 -7.37
C GLU A 56 7.01 14.29 -6.27
N VAL A 57 6.85 14.70 -5.01
CA VAL A 57 7.49 14.02 -3.88
C VAL A 57 7.00 12.59 -3.75
N VAL A 58 5.68 12.36 -3.81
CA VAL A 58 5.11 11.00 -3.72
C VAL A 58 5.60 10.13 -4.88
N ALA A 59 5.63 10.66 -6.10
CA ALA A 59 6.11 9.95 -7.28
C ALA A 59 7.59 9.57 -7.14
N SER A 60 8.43 10.47 -6.62
CA SER A 60 9.87 10.20 -6.39
C SER A 60 10.13 9.12 -5.33
N CYS A 61 9.19 8.91 -4.41
CA CYS A 61 9.26 7.87 -3.38
C CYS A 61 8.64 6.54 -3.83
N SER A 62 7.89 6.54 -4.93
CA SER A 62 7.22 5.35 -5.47
C SER A 62 8.22 4.37 -6.08
N LYS A 63 8.05 3.08 -5.80
CA LYS A 63 8.88 2.02 -6.39
C LYS A 63 8.15 0.70 -6.45
N ARG A 64 8.71 -0.29 -7.16
CA ARG A 64 8.08 -1.61 -7.37
C ARG A 64 7.57 -2.30 -6.09
N ASN A 65 8.34 -2.20 -5.00
CA ASN A 65 8.01 -2.84 -3.70
C ASN A 65 7.36 -1.88 -2.69
N PHE A 66 7.10 -0.64 -3.11
CA PHE A 66 6.41 0.40 -2.35
C PHE A 66 5.62 1.26 -3.35
N PRO A 67 4.64 0.66 -4.05
CA PRO A 67 3.83 1.40 -5.01
C PRO A 67 2.97 2.42 -4.27
N THR A 68 2.80 3.58 -4.90
CA THR A 68 1.92 4.65 -4.43
C THR A 68 0.82 4.94 -5.44
N LEU A 69 -0.34 5.34 -4.95
CA LEU A 69 -1.42 5.95 -5.74
C LEU A 69 -1.74 7.31 -5.11
N VAL A 70 -1.80 8.35 -5.93
CA VAL A 70 -2.14 9.71 -5.51
C VAL A 70 -3.59 10.00 -5.91
N ILE A 71 -4.36 10.60 -5.00
CA ILE A 71 -5.74 11.02 -5.21
C ILE A 71 -5.90 12.41 -4.58
N ASN A 72 -5.95 13.45 -5.41
CA ASN A 72 -6.02 14.85 -4.95
C ASN A 72 -4.88 15.20 -3.97
N ASP A 73 -5.20 15.62 -2.75
CA ASP A 73 -4.29 15.96 -1.65
C ASP A 73 -3.86 14.76 -0.80
N GLY A 74 -4.43 13.58 -1.09
CA GLY A 74 -4.08 12.32 -0.45
C GLY A 74 -3.20 11.43 -1.33
N ALA A 75 -2.45 10.55 -0.69
CA ALA A 75 -1.79 9.43 -1.35
C ALA A 75 -1.81 8.18 -0.48
N VAL A 76 -1.76 7.02 -1.14
CA VAL A 76 -1.73 5.71 -0.50
C VAL A 76 -0.52 4.93 -0.98
N ALA A 77 0.33 4.50 -0.05
CA ALA A 77 1.34 3.48 -0.29
C ALA A 77 0.81 2.12 0.20
N PHE A 78 1.06 1.04 -0.53
CA PHE A 78 0.49 -0.27 -0.18
C PHE A 78 1.41 -1.43 -0.53
N ARG A 79 1.35 -2.51 0.26
CA ARG A 79 2.10 -3.74 -0.01
C ARG A 79 1.40 -4.95 0.58
N ASP A 80 1.39 -6.07 -0.14
CA ASP A 80 1.08 -7.38 0.44
C ASP A 80 2.30 -7.89 1.21
N LEU A 81 2.09 -8.35 2.45
CA LEU A 81 3.16 -8.83 3.32
C LEU A 81 3.55 -10.28 3.01
N SER A 82 4.82 -10.61 3.26
CA SER A 82 5.34 -11.97 3.13
C SER A 82 4.95 -12.83 4.33
N TYR A 83 4.49 -14.06 4.07
CA TYR A 83 4.24 -15.08 5.10
C TYR A 83 5.51 -15.70 5.66
N ARG A 84 6.66 -15.50 5.00
CA ARG A 84 7.92 -16.19 5.33
C ARG A 84 8.96 -15.28 5.96
N SER A 85 8.78 -13.96 5.85
CA SER A 85 9.82 -13.01 6.24
C SER A 85 9.19 -11.70 6.67
N GLN A 86 9.70 -11.15 7.78
CA GLN A 86 9.35 -9.82 8.26
C GLN A 86 10.00 -8.68 7.45
N SER A 87 10.93 -9.01 6.53
CA SER A 87 11.63 -8.04 5.69
C SER A 87 10.68 -7.13 4.92
N THR A 88 9.59 -7.68 4.39
CA THR A 88 8.60 -6.90 3.64
C THR A 88 7.91 -5.86 4.50
N THR A 89 7.67 -6.18 5.78
CA THR A 89 7.06 -5.29 6.77
C THR A 89 8.06 -4.19 7.13
N TYR A 90 9.31 -4.55 7.48
CA TYR A 90 10.37 -3.59 7.80
C TYR A 90 10.65 -2.61 6.64
N ASP A 91 10.84 -3.14 5.43
CA ASP A 91 11.10 -2.33 4.24
C ASP A 91 9.97 -1.32 3.98
N PHE A 92 8.71 -1.77 4.16
CA PHE A 92 7.56 -0.89 4.02
C PHE A 92 7.64 0.28 4.99
N PHE A 93 7.91 0.05 6.28
CA PHE A 93 8.07 1.12 7.26
C PHE A 93 9.24 2.05 6.94
N LYS A 94 10.36 1.52 6.46
CA LYS A 94 11.51 2.32 6.04
C LYS A 94 11.16 3.25 4.89
N ASP A 95 10.39 2.79 3.91
CA ASP A 95 9.97 3.60 2.78
C ASP A 95 8.84 4.57 3.13
N SER A 96 7.91 4.16 3.98
CA SER A 96 6.88 5.02 4.59
C SER A 96 7.49 6.19 5.35
N TRP A 97 8.54 5.95 6.14
CA TRP A 97 9.23 7.03 6.85
C TRP A 97 9.89 8.02 5.90
N LYS A 98 10.54 7.52 4.83
CA LYS A 98 11.15 8.39 3.81
C LYS A 98 10.10 9.26 3.13
N LEU A 99 8.96 8.66 2.74
CA LEU A 99 7.85 9.39 2.15
C LEU A 99 7.35 10.50 3.09
N PHE A 100 7.03 10.14 4.34
CA PHE A 100 6.56 11.10 5.34
C PHE A 100 7.55 12.26 5.52
N LYS A 101 8.83 11.97 5.75
CA LYS A 101 9.87 12.99 5.94
C LYS A 101 10.07 13.87 4.70
N ALA A 102 10.01 13.30 3.50
CA ALA A 102 10.14 14.06 2.27
C ALA A 102 8.98 15.05 2.08
N VAL A 103 7.73 14.61 2.32
CA VAL A 103 6.56 15.47 2.24
C VAL A 103 6.58 16.53 3.34
N SER A 104 6.84 16.15 4.60
CA SER A 104 6.95 17.12 5.71
C SER A 104 8.01 18.17 5.45
N HIS A 105 9.18 17.77 4.93
CA HIS A 105 10.25 18.71 4.61
C HIS A 105 9.80 19.70 3.54
N LYS A 106 9.21 19.20 2.44
CA LYS A 106 8.78 20.04 1.33
C LYS A 106 7.69 21.03 1.76
N GLU A 107 6.72 20.60 2.55
CA GLU A 107 5.66 21.46 3.09
C GLU A 107 6.22 22.53 4.06
N SER A 108 7.17 22.16 4.91
CA SER A 108 7.80 23.10 5.85
C SER A 108 8.59 24.20 5.15
N GLN A 109 9.20 23.92 3.99
CA GLN A 109 9.95 24.91 3.21
C GLN A 109 9.06 26.05 2.68
N VAL A 110 7.76 25.78 2.49
CA VAL A 110 6.78 26.75 1.99
C VAL A 110 5.80 27.21 3.08
N GLY A 111 6.10 26.92 4.35
CA GLY A 111 5.31 27.38 5.50
C GLY A 111 3.97 26.66 5.67
N HIS A 112 3.77 25.49 5.05
CA HIS A 112 2.56 24.71 5.21
C HIS A 112 2.65 23.75 6.42
N PRO A 113 1.50 23.33 7.00
CA PRO A 113 1.49 22.50 8.21
C PRO A 113 2.21 21.16 8.04
N GLY A 114 2.25 20.61 6.82
CA GLY A 114 2.77 19.27 6.56
C GLY A 114 1.68 18.19 6.51
N PRO A 115 2.09 16.94 6.29
CA PRO A 115 1.16 15.85 6.12
C PRO A 115 0.78 15.18 7.44
N ARG A 116 -0.43 14.61 7.50
CA ARG A 116 -0.76 13.55 8.44
C ARG A 116 -0.63 12.22 7.71
N MET A 117 -0.04 11.21 8.36
CA MET A 117 0.08 9.88 7.79
C MET A 117 -0.35 8.81 8.78
N VAL A 118 -1.17 7.85 8.36
CA VAL A 118 -1.59 6.70 9.16
C VAL A 118 -1.21 5.42 8.45
N THR A 119 -0.55 4.51 9.16
CA THR A 119 -0.15 3.19 8.65
C THR A 119 -0.87 2.09 9.41
N ALA A 120 -1.60 1.27 8.66
CA ALA A 120 -2.43 0.20 9.17
C ALA A 120 -2.19 -1.11 8.43
N ILE A 121 -2.54 -2.20 9.09
CA ILE A 121 -2.54 -3.56 8.54
C ILE A 121 -3.95 -4.12 8.48
N GLY A 122 -4.17 -5.08 7.59
CA GLY A 122 -5.49 -5.66 7.40
C GLY A 122 -5.51 -6.78 6.37
N PHE A 123 -6.65 -7.45 6.28
CA PHE A 123 -6.88 -8.42 5.21
C PHE A 123 -7.24 -7.72 3.90
N ARG A 124 -6.80 -8.31 2.79
CA ARG A 124 -7.18 -7.91 1.45
C ARG A 124 -7.70 -9.10 0.69
N ARG A 125 -8.88 -8.99 0.07
CA ARG A 125 -9.41 -10.03 -0.80
C ARG A 125 -8.86 -9.86 -2.22
N LEU A 126 -8.34 -10.92 -2.82
CA LEU A 126 -8.01 -10.90 -4.25
C LEU A 126 -9.30 -10.88 -5.07
N GLY A 127 -9.49 -9.84 -5.89
CA GLY A 127 -10.57 -9.77 -6.86
C GLY A 127 -10.43 -10.85 -7.95
N ARG A 128 -11.54 -11.20 -8.62
CA ARG A 128 -11.48 -11.98 -9.87
C ARG A 128 -10.76 -11.10 -10.91
N GLY A 129 -9.55 -11.49 -11.32
CA GLY A 129 -8.63 -10.70 -12.16
C GLY A 129 -9.08 -10.45 -13.61
N ASN A 130 -10.37 -10.25 -13.85
CA ASN A 130 -10.92 -10.03 -15.20
C ASN A 130 -10.53 -8.65 -15.75
N ALA A 131 -10.36 -7.63 -14.91
CA ALA A 131 -9.90 -6.30 -15.35
C ALA A 131 -8.40 -6.31 -15.72
N ILE A 132 -7.53 -6.78 -14.82
CA ILE A 132 -6.06 -6.83 -15.01
C ILE A 132 -5.66 -7.67 -16.25
N ARG A 133 -6.37 -8.78 -16.49
CA ARG A 133 -6.12 -9.63 -17.66
C ARG A 133 -6.37 -8.91 -18.97
N SER A 134 -7.34 -8.00 -19.04
CA SER A 134 -7.69 -7.30 -20.28
C SER A 134 -6.51 -6.48 -20.81
N SER A 135 -5.85 -5.69 -19.96
CA SER A 135 -4.73 -4.84 -20.38
C SER A 135 -3.46 -5.65 -20.67
N GLU A 136 -3.14 -6.67 -19.87
CA GLU A 136 -2.02 -7.57 -20.12
C GLU A 136 -2.20 -8.41 -21.38
N ASP A 137 -3.41 -8.91 -21.65
CA ASP A 137 -3.74 -9.68 -22.85
C ASP A 137 -3.69 -8.78 -24.10
N GLN A 138 -4.14 -7.52 -24.01
CA GLN A 138 -4.02 -6.55 -25.10
C GLN A 138 -2.56 -6.21 -25.41
N PHE A 139 -1.73 -5.96 -24.40
CA PHE A 139 -0.31 -5.67 -24.59
C PHE A 139 0.45 -6.90 -25.11
N THR A 140 0.15 -8.09 -24.59
CA THR A 140 0.73 -9.36 -25.08
C THR A 140 0.33 -9.64 -26.52
N SER A 141 -0.94 -9.37 -26.88
CA SER A 141 -1.44 -9.47 -28.26
C SER A 141 -0.72 -8.49 -29.19
N LEU A 142 -0.51 -7.25 -28.73
CA LEU A 142 0.22 -6.23 -29.48
C LEU A 142 1.67 -6.66 -29.76
N LEU A 143 2.39 -7.10 -28.72
CA LEU A 143 3.77 -7.60 -28.86
C LEU A 143 3.85 -8.81 -29.79
N LYS A 144 2.87 -9.73 -29.70
CA LYS A 144 2.79 -10.89 -30.57
C LYS A 144 2.54 -10.48 -32.03
N ARG A 145 1.60 -9.59 -32.30
CA ARG A 145 1.30 -9.08 -33.64
C ARG A 145 2.49 -8.34 -34.26
N LEU A 146 3.24 -7.58 -33.46
CA LEU A 146 4.46 -6.92 -33.90
C LEU A 146 5.56 -7.93 -34.25
N LYS A 147 5.78 -8.93 -33.38
CA LYS A 147 6.77 -9.99 -33.60
C LYS A 147 6.45 -10.85 -34.82
N ASP A 148 5.17 -11.12 -35.05
CA ASP A 148 4.67 -11.91 -36.19
C ASP A 148 4.61 -11.08 -37.50
N GLY A 149 5.03 -9.81 -37.48
CA GLY A 149 5.00 -8.92 -38.66
C GLY A 149 3.59 -8.52 -39.13
N LYS A 150 2.56 -8.75 -38.31
CA LYS A 150 1.14 -8.45 -38.62
C LYS A 150 0.78 -6.98 -38.44
N ILE A 151 1.63 -6.21 -37.77
CA ILE A 151 1.54 -4.76 -37.63
C ILE A 151 2.93 -4.14 -37.78
N THR A 152 2.99 -2.90 -38.26
CA THR A 152 4.23 -2.12 -38.33
C THR A 152 4.63 -1.60 -36.95
N LYS A 153 5.88 -1.14 -36.81
CA LYS A 153 6.37 -0.54 -35.55
C LYS A 153 5.59 0.74 -35.22
N GLU A 154 5.28 1.54 -36.22
CA GLU A 154 4.54 2.79 -36.10
C GLU A 154 3.12 2.53 -35.62
N GLN A 155 2.46 1.51 -36.18
CA GLN A 155 1.14 1.08 -35.75
C GLN A 155 1.14 0.48 -34.34
N ALA A 156 2.20 -0.25 -33.97
CA ALA A 156 2.35 -0.73 -32.60
C ALA A 156 2.53 0.41 -31.59
N ILE A 157 3.27 1.46 -31.93
CA ILE A 157 3.43 2.65 -31.08
C ILE A 157 2.08 3.38 -30.92
N TYR A 158 1.31 3.51 -32.00
CA TYR A 158 -0.01 4.14 -31.95
C TYR A 158 -1.00 3.32 -31.10
N GLU A 159 -1.10 2.01 -31.34
CA GLU A 159 -1.97 1.12 -30.58
C GLU A 159 -1.55 1.07 -29.10
N ALA A 160 -0.25 1.02 -28.79
CA ALA A 160 0.26 1.06 -27.41
C ALA A 160 -0.15 2.33 -26.64
N ARG A 161 -0.28 3.48 -27.33
CA ARG A 161 -0.77 4.73 -26.72
C ARG A 161 -2.27 4.66 -26.41
N THR A 162 -3.03 3.85 -27.14
CA THR A 162 -4.47 3.67 -26.95
C THR A 162 -4.83 2.56 -25.97
N ILE A 163 -3.90 1.63 -25.68
CA ILE A 163 -4.04 0.70 -24.57
C ILE A 163 -4.05 1.54 -23.29
N LYS A 164 -5.26 1.82 -22.78
CA LYS A 164 -5.41 2.29 -21.41
C LYS A 164 -4.78 1.21 -20.54
N LYS A 165 -3.61 1.50 -19.97
CA LYS A 165 -3.24 0.89 -18.68
C LYS A 165 -4.47 1.10 -17.80
N ASP A 166 -4.93 0.07 -17.11
CA ASP A 166 -6.05 0.20 -16.17
C ASP A 166 -5.68 1.31 -15.16
N PHE A 167 -6.10 2.55 -15.45
CA PHE A 167 -5.78 3.76 -14.69
C PHE A 167 -6.83 4.01 -13.61
N ASP A 168 -7.97 3.32 -13.69
CA ASP A 168 -9.12 3.45 -12.82
C ASP A 168 -9.15 2.42 -11.68
N ILE A 169 -8.58 1.23 -11.89
CA ILE A 169 -8.61 0.14 -10.91
C ILE A 169 -7.20 -0.21 -10.46
N VAL A 170 -6.88 0.09 -9.19
CA VAL A 170 -5.71 -0.45 -8.50
C VAL A 170 -6.13 -1.68 -7.69
N PRO A 171 -5.89 -2.92 -8.18
CA PRO A 171 -6.43 -4.13 -7.58
C PRO A 171 -5.96 -4.38 -6.14
N GLN A 172 -4.81 -3.84 -5.77
CA GLN A 172 -4.25 -3.93 -4.42
C GLN A 172 -4.97 -3.02 -3.41
N LEU A 173 -5.76 -2.06 -3.87
CA LEU A 173 -6.58 -1.20 -3.02
C LEU A 173 -8.04 -1.67 -2.97
N GLN A 174 -8.46 -2.49 -3.94
CA GLN A 174 -9.80 -3.08 -3.96
C GLN A 174 -9.94 -4.14 -2.86
N ALA A 175 -11.05 -4.06 -2.10
CA ALA A 175 -11.34 -4.92 -0.95
C ALA A 175 -10.14 -5.05 0.03
N ASN A 176 -9.43 -3.94 0.24
CA ASN A 176 -8.28 -3.85 1.14
C ASN A 176 -8.70 -3.19 2.46
N PHE A 177 -8.87 -3.99 3.51
CA PHE A 177 -9.31 -3.49 4.80
C PHE A 177 -8.20 -2.75 5.57
N ALA A 178 -6.93 -2.95 5.20
CA ALA A 178 -5.84 -2.11 5.71
C ALA A 178 -6.00 -0.67 5.22
N PHE A 179 -6.39 -0.50 3.95
CA PHE A 179 -6.65 0.82 3.37
C PHE A 179 -7.87 1.48 4.01
N SER A 180 -9.01 0.78 4.10
CA SER A 180 -10.20 1.31 4.77
C SER A 180 -9.93 1.74 6.21
N LYS A 181 -9.16 0.93 6.97
CA LYS A 181 -8.77 1.28 8.34
C LYS A 181 -7.90 2.54 8.38
N ALA A 182 -6.85 2.61 7.56
CA ALA A 182 -5.96 3.78 7.51
C ALA A 182 -6.72 5.07 7.12
N TYR A 183 -7.62 4.97 6.13
CA TYR A 183 -8.45 6.08 5.67
C TYR A 183 -9.40 6.58 6.77
N VAL A 184 -10.15 5.68 7.42
CA VAL A 184 -11.10 6.05 8.48
C VAL A 184 -10.38 6.64 9.71
N ALA A 185 -9.26 6.04 10.10
CA ALA A 185 -8.43 6.55 11.18
C ALA A 185 -7.90 7.96 10.89
N GLU A 186 -7.36 8.20 9.68
CA GLU A 186 -6.86 9.52 9.29
C GLU A 186 -7.99 10.55 9.21
N SER A 187 -9.11 10.19 8.58
CA SER A 187 -10.30 11.07 8.44
C SER A 187 -10.87 11.51 9.79
N GLY A 188 -10.75 10.67 10.81
CA GLY A 188 -11.13 11.00 12.18
C GLY A 188 -10.32 12.14 12.81
N GLY A 189 -9.08 12.32 12.35
CA GLY A 189 -8.17 13.40 12.74
C GLY A 189 -8.03 13.55 14.25
N LYS A 190 -8.01 14.80 14.73
CA LYS A 190 -7.81 15.12 16.15
C LYS A 190 -8.85 14.48 17.08
N LYS A 191 -10.11 14.34 16.63
CA LYS A 191 -11.19 13.75 17.45
C LYS A 191 -10.92 12.29 17.79
N GLU A 192 -10.24 11.59 16.90
CA GLU A 192 -9.87 10.18 17.02
C GLU A 192 -8.42 9.98 17.51
N GLY A 193 -7.75 11.03 17.99
CA GLY A 193 -6.38 10.97 18.51
C GLY A 193 -5.27 11.22 17.48
N PHE A 194 -5.60 11.43 16.20
CA PHE A 194 -4.65 11.68 15.13
C PHE A 194 -4.37 13.19 14.95
N GLU A 195 -3.78 13.82 15.96
CA GLU A 195 -3.54 15.27 15.93
C GLU A 195 -2.28 15.67 15.12
N GLY A 196 -2.42 16.73 14.32
CA GLY A 196 -1.31 17.43 13.67
C GLY A 196 -0.58 16.64 12.57
N PRO A 197 0.50 17.21 12.03
CA PRO A 197 1.25 16.67 10.89
C PRO A 197 2.20 15.55 11.33
N ASN A 198 1.64 14.47 11.85
CA ASN A 198 2.39 13.36 12.44
C ASN A 198 2.17 12.06 11.66
N TRP A 199 3.10 11.12 11.84
CA TRP A 199 2.96 9.75 11.39
C TRP A 199 2.48 8.85 12.52
N PHE A 200 1.44 8.07 12.28
CA PHE A 200 0.84 7.14 13.21
C PHE A 200 0.93 5.72 12.66
N VAL A 201 1.30 4.76 13.50
CA VAL A 201 1.54 3.37 13.10
C VAL A 201 0.75 2.42 13.99
N GLU A 202 0.02 1.49 13.38
CA GLU A 202 -0.68 0.42 14.10
C GLU A 202 0.33 -0.52 14.79
N LEU A 203 0.22 -0.66 16.10
CA LEU A 203 1.21 -1.39 16.92
C LEU A 203 1.14 -2.92 16.74
N LYS A 204 0.03 -3.43 16.21
CA LYS A 204 -0.11 -4.86 15.80
C LYS A 204 0.84 -5.26 14.66
N CYS A 205 1.68 -4.36 14.14
CA CYS A 205 2.77 -4.73 13.23
C CYS A 205 4.00 -5.29 13.96
N PHE A 206 4.04 -5.18 15.30
CA PHE A 206 5.21 -5.49 16.11
C PHE A 206 4.94 -6.55 17.17
N SER A 207 5.95 -7.36 17.45
CA SER A 207 5.92 -8.33 18.54
C SER A 207 5.72 -7.61 19.88
N GLY A 208 4.64 -7.96 20.59
CA GLY A 208 4.28 -7.30 21.85
C GLY A 208 3.98 -5.80 21.74
N GLY A 209 3.66 -5.30 20.55
CA GLY A 209 3.35 -3.88 20.31
C GLY A 209 4.55 -2.93 20.40
N LYS A 210 5.79 -3.45 20.44
CA LYS A 210 7.01 -2.66 20.63
C LYS A 210 8.02 -2.94 19.53
N CYS A 211 8.73 -1.90 19.10
CA CYS A 211 9.83 -2.04 18.14
C CYS A 211 10.94 -1.04 18.46
N GLN A 212 12.18 -1.54 18.55
CA GLN A 212 13.36 -0.72 18.86
C GLN A 212 13.70 0.29 17.75
N CYS A 213 13.19 0.06 16.53
CA CYS A 213 13.35 1.00 15.43
C CYS A 213 12.44 2.23 15.55
N PHE A 214 11.47 2.25 16.47
CA PHE A 214 10.54 3.35 16.65
C PHE A 214 10.70 4.01 18.02
N ASP A 215 10.81 5.34 18.02
CA ASP A 215 10.50 6.17 19.18
C ASP A 215 9.08 6.72 19.02
N PHE A 216 8.17 6.30 19.90
CA PHE A 216 6.80 6.77 19.92
C PHE A 216 6.64 7.86 20.97
N SER A 217 6.14 9.04 20.58
CA SER A 217 5.84 10.10 21.55
C SER A 217 4.63 9.78 22.43
N SER A 218 3.70 8.99 21.90
CA SER A 218 2.51 8.53 22.59
C SER A 218 1.95 7.28 21.91
N GLN A 219 1.21 6.49 22.66
CA GLN A 219 0.45 5.35 22.18
C GLN A 219 -0.98 5.49 22.71
N PHE A 220 -1.97 5.11 21.90
CA PHE A 220 -3.37 5.23 22.29
C PHE A 220 -4.23 4.13 21.66
N PRO A 221 -5.22 3.61 22.41
CA PRO A 221 -6.22 2.73 21.83
C PRO A 221 -7.08 3.53 20.85
N TRP A 222 -7.45 2.89 19.75
CA TRP A 222 -8.34 3.46 18.75
C TRP A 222 -9.45 2.46 18.42
N GLU A 223 -10.67 2.96 18.29
CA GLU A 223 -11.85 2.17 17.97
C GLU A 223 -12.69 2.88 16.91
N SER A 224 -13.03 2.17 15.84
CA SER A 224 -14.06 2.60 14.90
C SER A 224 -15.33 1.80 15.16
N LYS A 225 -16.35 2.46 15.70
CA LYS A 225 -17.68 1.86 15.91
C LYS A 225 -18.33 1.44 14.60
N GLU A 226 -18.16 2.26 13.55
CA GLU A 226 -18.71 2.00 12.22
C GLU A 226 -18.13 0.71 11.61
N LEU A 227 -16.82 0.49 11.77
CA LEU A 227 -16.15 -0.69 11.23
C LEU A 227 -16.11 -1.88 12.21
N GLY A 228 -16.48 -1.67 13.48
CA GLY A 228 -16.32 -2.66 14.55
C GLY A 228 -14.86 -3.06 14.77
N ILE A 229 -13.92 -2.12 14.59
CA ILE A 229 -12.48 -2.37 14.68
C ILE A 229 -11.92 -1.70 15.93
N SER A 230 -11.13 -2.45 16.71
CA SER A 230 -10.32 -1.91 17.80
C SER A 230 -8.84 -2.30 17.63
N THR A 231 -7.95 -1.32 17.76
CA THR A 231 -6.49 -1.50 17.69
C THR A 231 -5.78 -0.42 18.50
N GLU A 232 -4.45 -0.39 18.45
CA GLU A 232 -3.64 0.63 19.10
C GLU A 232 -2.72 1.27 18.07
N PHE A 233 -2.58 2.61 18.14
CA PHE A 233 -1.67 3.37 17.31
C PHE A 233 -0.59 4.04 18.15
N GLY A 234 0.63 4.05 17.63
CA GLY A 234 1.73 4.86 18.14
C GLY A 234 1.97 6.09 17.27
N LYS A 235 2.05 7.26 17.89
CA LYS A 235 2.51 8.49 17.22
C LYS A 235 4.03 8.48 17.14
N VAL A 236 4.57 8.41 15.93
CA VAL A 236 6.01 8.30 15.67
C VAL A 236 6.68 9.64 15.88
N ARG A 237 7.63 9.69 16.81
CA ARG A 237 8.59 10.81 16.94
C ARG A 237 9.75 10.59 15.99
N GLU A 238 10.29 9.37 15.99
CA GLU A 238 11.45 9.02 15.17
C GLU A 238 11.37 7.56 14.72
N PHE A 239 11.80 7.30 13.49
CA PHE A 239 12.12 5.96 13.02
C PHE A 239 13.60 5.88 12.70
N ARG A 240 14.29 4.92 13.33
CA ARG A 240 15.72 4.64 13.19
C ARG A 240 15.87 3.31 12.44
N PRO A 241 16.00 3.33 11.10
CA PRO A 241 16.24 2.11 10.34
C PRO A 241 17.52 1.45 10.85
N HIS A 242 17.45 0.14 11.08
CA HIS A 242 18.62 -0.65 11.41
C HIS A 242 19.67 -0.53 10.30
N LYS A 243 20.90 -0.17 10.67
CA LYS A 243 22.05 -0.09 9.77
C LYS A 243 22.82 -1.43 9.88
N GLY A 244 22.63 -2.35 8.94
CA GLY A 244 23.58 -3.47 8.78
C GLY A 244 23.01 -4.85 8.50
N ASP A 245 23.88 -5.66 7.90
CA ASP A 245 24.00 -7.13 7.90
C ASP A 245 22.98 -7.96 7.12
N GLY A 246 21.91 -7.35 6.60
CA GLY A 246 20.82 -8.09 5.95
C GLY A 246 19.94 -8.86 6.94
N ILE A 247 20.17 -8.68 8.24
CA ILE A 247 19.34 -9.19 9.33
C ILE A 247 18.27 -8.13 9.64
N TYR A 248 17.01 -8.53 9.49
CA TYR A 248 15.87 -7.66 9.77
C TYR A 248 15.54 -7.69 11.27
N PRO A 249 15.18 -6.55 11.89
CA PRO A 249 14.88 -6.52 13.32
C PRO A 249 13.76 -7.52 13.67
N PRO A 250 13.93 -8.35 14.72
CA PRO A 250 12.98 -9.40 15.09
C PRO A 250 11.62 -8.87 15.56
N ASP A 251 11.55 -7.58 15.86
CA ASP A 251 10.34 -6.93 16.35
C ASP A 251 9.24 -6.84 15.29
N PHE A 252 9.60 -6.84 13.99
CA PHE A 252 8.61 -6.78 12.92
C PHE A 252 7.96 -8.15 12.70
N LEU A 253 6.65 -8.15 12.54
CA LEU A 253 5.91 -9.38 12.27
C LEU A 253 5.75 -9.62 10.76
N ASN A 254 5.74 -10.90 10.39
CA ASN A 254 5.39 -11.35 9.05
C ASN A 254 3.85 -11.43 8.88
N ALA A 255 3.38 -11.75 7.67
CA ALA A 255 1.96 -11.86 7.38
C ALA A 255 1.23 -12.95 8.17
N GLU A 256 1.90 -14.06 8.51
CA GLU A 256 1.26 -15.14 9.27
C GLU A 256 0.97 -14.70 10.71
N ASP A 257 1.94 -14.07 11.35
CA ASP A 257 1.81 -13.64 12.75
C ASP A 257 0.82 -12.48 12.87
N ILE A 258 0.85 -11.54 11.92
CA ILE A 258 -0.18 -10.50 11.82
C ILE A 258 -1.58 -11.10 11.64
N ALA A 259 -1.73 -12.10 10.77
CA ALA A 259 -3.04 -12.70 10.53
C ALA A 259 -3.63 -13.36 11.78
N LYS A 260 -2.81 -14.03 12.60
CA LYS A 260 -3.22 -14.62 13.88
C LYS A 260 -3.75 -13.57 14.86
N MET A 261 -3.23 -12.35 14.80
CA MET A 261 -3.70 -11.25 15.65
C MET A 261 -4.93 -10.53 15.09
N LEU A 262 -5.10 -10.51 13.77
CA LEU A 262 -6.24 -9.87 13.13
C LEU A 262 -7.52 -10.71 13.18
N SER A 263 -7.41 -12.04 13.27
CA SER A 263 -8.57 -12.92 13.36
C SER A 263 -8.28 -14.23 14.08
N SER A 264 -9.22 -14.64 14.93
CA SER A 264 -9.27 -15.97 15.53
C SER A 264 -10.01 -16.99 14.66
N ASP A 265 -10.58 -16.59 13.51
CA ASP A 265 -11.34 -17.48 12.62
C ASP A 265 -10.43 -18.61 12.10
N PRO A 266 -10.70 -19.88 12.47
CA PRO A 266 -9.92 -21.02 12.01
C PRO A 266 -9.91 -21.15 10.50
N ASN A 267 -10.94 -20.67 9.79
CA ASN A 267 -11.00 -20.71 8.32
C ASN A 267 -10.01 -19.75 7.69
N VAL A 268 -9.85 -18.55 8.26
CA VAL A 268 -8.82 -17.58 7.82
C VAL A 268 -7.45 -18.21 8.06
N ILE A 269 -7.17 -18.69 9.28
CA ILE A 269 -5.87 -19.29 9.62
C ILE A 269 -5.56 -20.56 8.80
N ALA A 270 -6.55 -21.45 8.61
CA ALA A 270 -6.40 -22.65 7.80
C ALA A 270 -6.21 -22.32 6.32
N SER A 271 -6.90 -21.30 5.81
CA SER A 271 -6.71 -20.81 4.44
C SER A 271 -5.30 -20.25 4.23
N LEU A 272 -4.68 -19.66 5.25
CA LEU A 272 -3.32 -19.13 5.19
C LEU A 272 -2.27 -20.26 5.25
N ARG A 273 -2.47 -21.28 6.10
CA ARG A 273 -1.55 -22.41 6.32
C ARG A 273 -1.46 -23.42 5.18
N LYS A 274 -2.53 -23.60 4.37
CA LYS A 274 -2.55 -24.59 3.27
C LYS A 274 -1.52 -24.34 2.15
N HIS A 275 -0.82 -23.22 2.17
CA HIS A 275 0.08 -22.78 1.10
C HIS A 275 1.44 -22.27 1.60
N THR A 276 1.69 -22.27 2.92
CA THR A 276 3.04 -22.11 3.48
C THR A 276 3.87 -23.39 3.39
N LYS A 277 3.22 -24.57 3.27
CA LYS A 277 3.93 -25.83 3.00
C LYS A 277 4.55 -25.80 1.59
N PRO A 278 5.86 -26.04 1.43
CA PRO A 278 6.44 -26.26 0.11
C PRO A 278 5.76 -27.48 -0.53
N ASN A 279 5.49 -27.43 -1.83
CA ASN A 279 5.02 -28.57 -2.60
C ASN A 279 6.13 -29.65 -2.61
N THR A 280 6.17 -30.50 -1.58
CA THR A 280 6.96 -31.73 -1.60
C THR A 280 6.13 -32.82 -2.26
N SER A 281 5.91 -32.71 -3.56
CA SER A 281 5.39 -33.82 -4.37
C SER A 281 5.79 -33.68 -5.85
N SER A 282 7.01 -34.13 -6.17
CA SER A 282 7.35 -34.87 -7.39
C SER A 282 8.88 -35.00 -7.54
N ARG A 283 9.49 -35.80 -6.67
CA ARG A 283 10.67 -36.61 -7.05
C ARG A 283 10.32 -38.05 -6.70
N VAL A 284 9.49 -38.66 -7.54
CA VAL A 284 9.47 -40.11 -7.65
C VAL A 284 10.73 -40.47 -8.42
N LYS A 285 11.60 -41.24 -7.77
CA LYS A 285 12.77 -41.88 -8.36
C LYS A 285 12.32 -42.71 -9.57
N SER A 286 12.92 -42.50 -10.73
CA SER A 286 13.06 -43.55 -11.73
C SER A 286 14.49 -44.04 -11.65
N SER A 287 14.59 -45.30 -11.20
CA SER A 287 15.65 -46.30 -11.42
C SER A 287 16.85 -45.88 -12.26
#